data_AF-A0A257RYE0-F1
#
_entry.id   AF-A0A257RYE0-F1
#
_cell.length_a   1.000
_cell.length_b   1.000
_cell.length_c   1.000
_cell.angle_alpha   90.00
_cell.angle_beta   90.00
_cell.angle_gamma   90.00
#
_symmetry.space_group_name_H-M   'P 1'
#
loop_
_entity.id
_entity.type
_entity.pdbx_description
1 polymer ?
#
loop_
_entity_poly.entity_id
_entity_poly.type
_entity_poly.pdbx_seq_one_letter_code
_entity_poly.pdbx_strand_id
1 'polypeptide(L)'
;MARPRWSFLSRAAPCSRSRDASAIRVTPVDEQLSSDAASLPEERPTDETALTKAPVVQYRVFTLDSVLYDLTDASPQAHLIEAESPYRYLVIPMALPDAISLQQALSGIEGRRPSTHELMRDVLGRLQVDVIAVRIVRFEGGVFFAELELMTAKGREIFDCRTSDALTLAYRQMVPAPVLCAEDVLETYFRD
;
A
#
# COMPACT_ATOMS: atom_id res chain seq x y z
N MET A 1 20.04 43.97 -26.81
CA MET A 1 20.73 43.13 -25.80
C MET A 1 20.38 41.67 -26.07
N ALA A 2 21.41 40.85 -26.22
CA ALA A 2 21.39 39.57 -26.93
C ALA A 2 20.93 38.38 -26.06
N ARG A 3 20.24 37.43 -26.69
CA ARG A 3 19.96 36.08 -26.19
C ARG A 3 21.24 35.23 -26.22
N PRO A 4 21.49 34.32 -25.25
CA PRO A 4 22.55 33.34 -25.42
C PRO A 4 22.04 32.14 -26.23
N ARG A 5 22.65 31.93 -27.40
CA ARG A 5 22.69 30.67 -28.15
C ARG A 5 23.72 29.76 -27.47
N TRP A 6 23.38 28.50 -27.20
CA TRP A 6 24.37 27.46 -26.98
C TRP A 6 24.13 26.36 -28.01
N SER A 7 25.00 26.31 -29.01
CA SER A 7 25.07 25.27 -30.02
C SER A 7 25.97 24.13 -29.54
N PHE A 8 25.50 22.92 -29.80
CA PHE A 8 26.17 21.62 -29.70
C PHE A 8 27.62 21.61 -30.22
N LEU A 9 28.47 20.76 -29.62
CA LEU A 9 29.32 19.83 -30.39
C LEU A 9 29.80 18.66 -29.52
N SER A 10 29.61 17.49 -30.13
CA SER A 10 29.99 16.12 -29.77
C SER A 10 31.49 15.90 -29.55
N ARG A 11 31.85 15.03 -28.60
CA ARG A 11 32.60 13.77 -28.84
C ARG A 11 32.83 12.97 -27.55
N ALA A 12 32.48 11.69 -27.60
CA ALA A 12 32.82 10.68 -26.61
C ALA A 12 34.23 10.10 -26.86
N ALA A 13 34.96 9.77 -25.78
CA ALA A 13 35.87 8.62 -25.65
C ALA A 13 36.53 8.59 -24.24
N PRO A 14 37.00 7.41 -23.76
CA PRO A 14 36.84 6.98 -22.36
C PRO A 14 38.16 6.84 -21.57
N CYS A 15 38.10 6.93 -20.23
CA CYS A 15 39.16 6.51 -19.30
C CYS A 15 38.60 6.63 -17.87
N SER A 16 38.79 5.75 -16.89
CA SER A 16 39.35 4.41 -16.76
C SER A 16 38.75 3.87 -15.44
N ARG A 17 38.43 2.57 -15.41
CA ARG A 17 37.92 1.89 -14.22
C ARG A 17 38.97 1.90 -13.11
N SER A 18 38.63 2.41 -11.93
CA SER A 18 39.13 1.86 -10.67
C SER A 18 37.94 1.33 -9.87
N ARG A 19 37.97 0.01 -9.68
CA ARG A 19 37.01 -0.75 -8.89
C ARG A 19 37.56 -0.81 -7.47
N ASP A 20 36.80 -0.32 -6.49
CA ASP A 20 36.86 -0.81 -5.12
C ASP A 20 35.43 -0.90 -4.59
N ALA A 21 34.76 -1.96 -5.05
CA ALA A 21 33.53 -2.45 -4.43
C ALA A 21 33.95 -3.57 -3.47
N SER A 22 33.87 -3.33 -2.17
CA SER A 22 33.90 -4.36 -1.14
C SER A 22 32.67 -5.24 -1.31
N ALA A 23 32.79 -6.26 -2.15
CA ALA A 23 31.74 -7.21 -2.46
C ALA A 23 31.47 -8.14 -1.27
N ILE A 24 30.23 -8.12 -0.79
CA ILE A 24 29.68 -9.15 0.09
C ILE A 24 29.63 -10.46 -0.72
N ARG A 25 30.35 -11.48 -0.28
CA ARG A 25 30.32 -12.82 -0.90
C ARG A 25 29.02 -13.53 -0.48
N VAL A 26 28.12 -13.71 -1.43
CA VAL A 26 27.02 -14.69 -1.33
C VAL A 26 27.52 -15.97 -2.02
N THR A 27 27.54 -17.08 -1.29
CA THR A 27 27.87 -18.41 -1.86
C THR A 27 26.70 -18.95 -2.69
N PRO A 28 26.96 -19.61 -3.83
CA PRO A 28 25.90 -20.22 -4.62
C PRO A 28 25.38 -21.47 -3.90
N VAL A 29 24.07 -21.68 -3.97
CA VAL A 29 23.41 -22.92 -3.54
C VAL A 29 23.57 -23.93 -4.66
N ASP A 30 24.23 -25.05 -4.37
CA ASP A 30 24.45 -26.13 -5.34
C ASP A 30 23.14 -26.74 -5.83
N GLU A 31 23.02 -26.78 -7.15
CA GLU A 31 21.96 -27.41 -7.92
C GLU A 31 22.30 -28.90 -8.07
N GLN A 32 21.66 -29.76 -7.25
CA GLN A 32 21.70 -31.21 -7.44
C GLN A 32 20.36 -31.70 -7.97
N LEU A 33 20.32 -31.94 -9.28
CA LEU A 33 19.31 -32.77 -9.93
C LEU A 33 19.47 -34.22 -9.45
N SER A 34 18.45 -34.77 -8.81
CA SER A 34 18.22 -36.22 -8.76
C SER A 34 16.95 -36.53 -9.54
N SER A 35 17.13 -37.21 -10.66
CA SER A 35 16.09 -37.79 -11.48
C SER A 35 15.43 -38.96 -10.75
N ASP A 36 14.13 -38.85 -10.49
CA ASP A 36 13.26 -40.01 -10.32
C ASP A 36 11.92 -39.71 -10.98
N ALA A 37 11.70 -40.32 -12.14
CA ALA A 37 10.43 -40.32 -12.84
C ALA A 37 9.60 -41.50 -12.34
N ALA A 38 8.48 -41.23 -11.67
CA ALA A 38 7.42 -42.23 -11.44
C ALA A 38 6.05 -41.57 -11.22
N SER A 39 5.17 -41.78 -12.22
CA SER A 39 3.70 -41.80 -12.20
C SER A 39 2.91 -40.60 -11.68
N LEU A 40 2.19 -39.95 -12.61
CA LEU A 40 1.05 -39.07 -12.38
C LEU A 40 -0.10 -39.84 -11.71
N PRO A 41 -0.76 -39.32 -10.66
CA PRO A 41 -2.10 -39.73 -10.28
C PRO A 41 -3.16 -38.85 -10.96
N GLU A 42 -4.28 -39.51 -11.23
CA GLU A 42 -5.42 -39.12 -12.07
C GLU A 42 -6.10 -37.79 -11.73
N GLU A 43 -6.76 -37.26 -12.77
CA GLU A 43 -7.63 -36.09 -12.80
C GLU A 43 -8.55 -36.01 -11.57
N ARG A 44 -8.53 -34.86 -10.88
CA ARG A 44 -9.51 -34.55 -9.86
C ARG A 44 -10.86 -34.27 -10.53
N PRO A 45 -11.97 -34.82 -10.03
CA PRO A 45 -13.29 -34.59 -10.61
C PRO A 45 -13.61 -33.09 -10.58
N THR A 46 -14.11 -32.60 -11.72
CA THR A 46 -14.68 -31.28 -11.91
C THR A 46 -15.92 -31.13 -11.02
N ASP A 47 -15.74 -30.63 -9.81
CA ASP A 47 -16.85 -30.20 -8.98
C ASP A 47 -17.23 -28.77 -9.39
N GLU A 48 -18.02 -28.66 -10.47
CA GLU A 48 -18.62 -27.40 -10.96
C GLU A 48 -19.71 -26.84 -10.04
N THR A 49 -19.87 -27.38 -8.82
CA THR A 49 -21.04 -27.07 -7.97
C THR A 49 -20.66 -26.58 -6.58
N ALA A 50 -19.86 -25.51 -6.50
CA ALA A 50 -19.88 -24.64 -5.32
C ALA A 50 -19.27 -23.27 -5.62
N LEU A 51 -19.86 -22.52 -6.57
CA LEU A 51 -19.76 -21.06 -6.55
C LEU A 51 -20.56 -20.57 -5.33
N THR A 52 -20.00 -20.78 -4.14
CA THR A 52 -20.53 -20.23 -2.89
C THR A 52 -20.48 -18.73 -3.08
N LYS A 53 -21.63 -18.11 -3.34
CA LYS A 53 -21.78 -16.66 -3.51
C LYS A 53 -21.04 -16.02 -2.35
N ALA A 54 -19.90 -15.39 -2.64
CA ALA A 54 -19.13 -14.69 -1.63
C ALA A 54 -20.10 -13.76 -0.88
N PRO A 55 -20.05 -13.73 0.46
CA PRO A 55 -20.97 -12.91 1.23
C PRO A 55 -20.92 -11.49 0.70
N VAL A 56 -22.10 -10.91 0.43
CA VAL A 56 -22.19 -9.54 -0.07
C VAL A 56 -21.88 -8.62 1.10
N VAL A 57 -20.62 -8.20 1.21
CA VAL A 57 -20.17 -7.23 2.21
C VAL A 57 -20.58 -5.84 1.73
N GLN A 58 -21.36 -5.12 2.54
CA GLN A 58 -21.70 -3.73 2.28
C GLN A 58 -20.57 -2.82 2.77
N TYR A 59 -20.18 -1.85 1.93
CA TYR A 59 -19.13 -0.89 2.25
C TYR A 59 -19.68 0.53 2.28
N ARG A 60 -19.15 1.33 3.20
CA ARG A 60 -19.36 2.78 3.29
C ARG A 60 -18.07 3.51 2.95
N VAL A 61 -18.19 4.64 2.26
CA VAL A 61 -17.03 5.45 1.89
C VAL A 61 -16.68 6.37 3.04
N PHE A 62 -15.39 6.43 3.37
CA PHE A 62 -14.84 7.33 4.38
C PHE A 62 -13.80 8.26 3.76
N THR A 63 -13.68 9.44 4.33
CA THR A 63 -12.60 10.39 4.03
C THR A 63 -11.82 10.69 5.29
N LEU A 64 -10.51 10.69 5.19
CA LEU A 64 -9.60 11.16 6.22
C LEU A 64 -9.76 12.67 6.40
N ASP A 65 -10.17 13.08 7.60
CA ASP A 65 -10.40 14.46 7.98
C ASP A 65 -9.13 15.08 8.59
N SER A 66 -8.56 14.44 9.60
CA SER A 66 -7.42 14.97 10.36
C SER A 66 -6.59 13.88 11.03
N VAL A 67 -5.36 14.24 11.43
CA VAL A 67 -4.50 13.45 12.32
C VAL A 67 -4.25 14.27 13.57
N LEU A 68 -4.75 13.80 14.72
CA LEU A 68 -4.63 14.49 16.00
C LEU A 68 -3.47 13.93 16.81
N TYR A 69 -2.73 14.86 17.40
CA TYR A 69 -1.64 14.59 18.34
C TYR A 69 -2.07 15.11 19.69
N ASP A 70 -2.38 14.20 20.62
CA ASP A 70 -2.57 14.55 22.01
C ASP A 70 -1.20 14.57 22.71
N LEU A 71 -0.98 15.53 23.60
CA LEU A 71 0.22 15.58 24.43
C LEU A 71 0.14 14.62 25.63
N THR A 72 -1.06 14.15 25.95
CA THR A 72 -1.35 13.24 27.07
C THR A 72 -1.46 11.78 26.65
N ASP A 73 -1.77 11.51 25.37
CA ASP A 73 -1.76 10.17 24.79
C ASP A 73 -0.47 9.96 23.98
N ALA A 74 0.13 8.77 24.12
CA ALA A 74 1.31 8.41 23.36
C ALA A 74 1.00 8.05 21.89
N SER A 75 -0.27 7.76 21.58
CA SER A 75 -0.72 7.34 20.25
C SER A 75 -1.49 8.45 19.53
N PRO A 76 -0.94 9.00 18.43
CA PRO A 76 -1.72 9.88 17.56
C PRO A 76 -2.92 9.15 16.95
N GLN A 77 -3.96 9.91 16.60
CA GLN A 77 -5.22 9.36 16.12
C GLN A 77 -5.56 9.91 14.74
N ALA A 78 -5.86 9.02 13.79
CA ALA A 78 -6.43 9.40 12.50
C ALA A 78 -7.95 9.44 12.60
N HIS A 79 -8.54 10.56 12.17
CA HIS A 79 -9.98 10.79 12.18
C HIS A 79 -10.52 10.64 10.77
N LEU A 80 -11.42 9.68 10.59
CA LEU A 80 -12.12 9.47 9.32
C LEU A 80 -13.60 9.79 9.51
N ILE A 81 -14.19 10.45 8.51
CA ILE A 81 -15.62 10.76 8.46
C ILE A 81 -16.27 10.03 7.30
N GLU A 82 -17.45 9.45 7.54
CA GLU A 82 -18.27 8.85 6.49
C GLU A 82 -18.67 9.93 5.47
N ALA A 83 -18.48 9.65 4.18
CA ALA A 83 -18.71 10.63 3.12
C ALA A 83 -20.20 11.00 2.95
N GLU A 84 -21.10 10.09 3.34
CA GLU A 84 -22.55 10.24 3.24
C GLU A 84 -23.21 10.14 4.61
N SER A 85 -24.47 10.58 4.70
CA SER A 85 -25.29 10.43 5.90
C SER A 85 -25.27 8.96 6.38
N PRO A 86 -25.04 8.70 7.68
CA PRO A 86 -25.16 9.62 8.82
C PRO A 86 -23.90 10.38 9.26
N TYR A 87 -22.82 10.44 8.45
CA TYR A 87 -21.57 11.15 8.81
C TYR A 87 -20.90 10.64 10.08
N ARG A 88 -20.82 9.31 10.25
CA ARG A 88 -20.16 8.68 11.40
C ARG A 88 -18.65 8.97 11.41
N TYR A 89 -18.08 9.05 12.61
CA TYR A 89 -16.64 9.24 12.82
C TYR A 89 -15.96 7.93 13.25
N LEU A 90 -14.85 7.60 12.60
CA LEU A 90 -13.93 6.54 13.02
C LEU A 90 -12.64 7.17 13.51
N VAL A 91 -12.18 6.71 14.67
CA VAL A 91 -10.91 7.12 15.27
C VAL A 91 -9.99 5.92 15.27
N ILE A 92 -8.86 6.04 14.57
CA ILE A 92 -7.90 4.96 14.40
C ILE A 92 -6.59 5.37 15.08
N PRO A 93 -6.24 4.73 16.22
CA PRO A 93 -4.95 4.94 16.85
C PRO A 93 -3.82 4.45 15.94
N MET A 94 -2.74 5.21 15.87
CA MET A 94 -1.58 4.92 15.03
C MET A 94 -0.29 5.03 15.83
N ALA A 95 0.74 4.32 15.38
CA ALA A 95 2.09 4.59 15.85
C ALA A 95 2.56 5.96 15.35
N LEU A 96 3.32 6.68 16.17
CA LEU A 96 3.86 8.01 15.83
C LEU A 96 4.50 8.11 14.43
N PRO A 97 5.42 7.21 13.99
CA PRO A 97 6.02 7.32 12.66
C PRO A 97 5.01 7.17 11.51
N ASP A 98 4.00 6.32 11.68
CA ASP A 98 2.95 6.12 10.69
C ASP A 98 2.04 7.36 10.61
N ALA A 99 1.68 7.94 11.77
CA ALA A 99 0.87 9.15 11.85
C ALA A 99 1.57 10.37 11.21
N ILE A 100 2.88 10.51 11.42
CA ILE A 100 3.69 11.55 10.77
C ILE A 100 3.66 11.36 9.25
N SER A 101 3.84 10.13 8.79
CA SER A 101 3.84 9.81 7.35
C SER A 101 2.49 10.10 6.69
N LEU A 102 1.40 9.76 7.39
CA LEU A 102 0.03 10.06 6.97
C LEU A 102 -0.26 11.57 6.96
N GLN A 103 0.16 12.30 7.99
CA GLN A 103 0.00 13.75 8.06
C GLN A 103 0.76 14.46 6.93
N GLN A 104 1.98 14.00 6.61
CA GLN A 104 2.73 14.52 5.46
C GLN A 104 2.02 14.23 4.14
N ALA A 105 1.39 13.05 4.01
CA ALA A 105 0.57 12.71 2.85
C ALA A 105 -0.61 13.68 2.69
N LEU A 106 -1.38 13.89 3.77
CA LEU A 106 -2.50 14.83 3.81
C LEU A 106 -2.07 16.26 3.46
N SER A 107 -0.92 16.71 3.97
CA SER A 107 -0.40 18.05 3.72
C SER A 107 0.32 18.19 2.37
N GLY A 108 0.46 17.11 1.59
CA GLY A 108 1.22 17.13 0.34
C GLY A 108 2.69 17.50 0.50
N ILE A 109 3.28 17.24 1.68
CA ILE A 109 4.66 17.57 1.99
C ILE A 109 5.56 16.41 1.54
N GLU A 110 6.53 16.71 0.69
CA GLU A 110 7.57 15.77 0.27
C GLU A 110 8.91 16.10 0.93
N GLY A 111 9.59 15.07 1.44
CA GLY A 111 10.89 15.19 2.08
C GLY A 111 12.04 15.35 1.07
N ARG A 112 13.22 15.80 1.54
CA ARG A 112 14.46 15.80 0.72
C ARG A 112 14.84 14.39 0.24
N ARG A 113 14.51 13.39 1.04
CA ARG A 113 14.66 11.95 0.73
C ARG A 113 13.30 11.30 0.93
N PRO A 114 12.93 10.34 0.05
CA PRO A 114 11.65 9.67 0.17
C PRO A 114 11.60 8.82 1.45
N SER A 115 10.48 8.92 2.16
CA SER A 115 10.02 7.99 3.19
C SER A 115 9.71 6.61 2.59
N THR A 116 9.50 5.60 3.44
CA THR A 116 9.14 4.25 3.01
C THR A 116 7.85 4.24 2.18
N HIS A 117 6.83 4.99 2.60
CA HIS A 117 5.57 5.07 1.86
C HIS A 117 5.70 5.81 0.53
N GLU A 118 6.52 6.87 0.46
CA GLU A 118 6.82 7.56 -0.81
C GLU A 118 7.61 6.64 -1.77
N LEU A 119 8.60 5.91 -1.26
CA LEU A 119 9.32 4.90 -2.05
C LEU A 119 8.35 3.84 -2.58
N MET A 120 7.42 3.36 -1.75
CA MET A 120 6.44 2.35 -2.15
C MET A 120 5.49 2.89 -3.23
N ARG A 121 4.97 4.11 -3.09
CA ARG A 121 4.20 4.81 -4.14
C ARG A 121 4.97 4.85 -5.46
N ASP A 122 6.24 5.24 -5.43
CA ASP A 122 7.08 5.35 -6.62
C ASP A 122 7.34 3.98 -7.27
N VAL A 123 7.54 2.94 -6.46
CA VAL A 123 7.69 1.56 -6.93
C VAL A 123 6.42 1.11 -7.63
N LEU A 124 5.24 1.28 -7.01
CA LEU A 124 3.95 0.92 -7.61
C LEU A 124 3.74 1.66 -8.93
N GLY A 125 3.96 2.98 -8.97
CA GLY A 125 3.82 3.78 -10.18
C GLY A 125 4.75 3.35 -11.31
N ARG A 126 6.02 3.03 -11.00
CA ARG A 126 6.98 2.53 -12.01
C ARG A 126 6.65 1.13 -12.53
N LEU A 127 6.00 0.32 -11.70
CA LEU A 127 5.50 -1.00 -12.08
C LEU A 127 4.11 -0.96 -12.72
N GLN A 128 3.55 0.24 -12.95
CA GLN A 128 2.22 0.45 -13.51
C GLN A 128 1.14 -0.29 -12.69
N VAL A 129 1.26 -0.21 -11.37
CA VAL A 129 0.29 -0.74 -10.42
C VAL A 129 -0.50 0.41 -9.82
N ASP A 130 -1.82 0.36 -9.97
CA ASP A 130 -2.72 1.38 -9.44
C ASP A 130 -3.27 0.95 -8.08
N VAL A 131 -3.31 1.87 -7.13
CA VAL A 131 -4.04 1.68 -5.87
C VAL A 131 -5.51 1.99 -6.12
N ILE A 132 -6.36 0.96 -6.06
CA ILE A 132 -7.78 1.08 -6.42
C ILE A 132 -8.62 1.49 -5.21
N ALA A 133 -8.40 0.85 -4.07
CA ALA A 133 -9.13 1.15 -2.85
C ALA A 133 -8.37 0.65 -1.62
N VAL A 134 -8.68 1.26 -0.49
CA VAL A 134 -8.37 0.71 0.84
C VAL A 134 -9.66 0.21 1.44
N ARG A 135 -9.68 -1.03 1.94
CA ARG A 135 -10.86 -1.61 2.58
C ARG A 135 -10.57 -1.91 4.03
N ILE A 136 -11.27 -1.28 4.96
CA ILE A 136 -11.26 -1.65 6.38
C ILE A 136 -12.28 -2.78 6.54
N VAL A 137 -11.79 -3.99 6.82
CA VAL A 137 -12.58 -5.23 6.68
C VAL A 137 -12.91 -5.90 8.00
N ARG A 138 -12.15 -5.61 9.06
CA ARG A 138 -12.37 -6.20 10.38
C ARG A 138 -11.93 -5.25 11.49
N PHE A 139 -12.63 -5.29 12.61
CA PHE A 139 -12.26 -4.65 13.87
C PHE A 139 -12.44 -5.65 15.00
N GLU A 140 -11.38 -5.88 15.77
CA GLU A 140 -11.38 -6.84 16.87
C GLU A 140 -10.40 -6.37 17.95
N GLY A 141 -10.86 -6.33 19.20
CA GLY A 141 -10.01 -5.98 20.34
C GLY A 141 -9.36 -4.59 20.25
N GLY A 142 -10.07 -3.61 19.67
CA GLY A 142 -9.53 -2.25 19.47
C GLY A 142 -8.59 -2.11 18.27
N VAL A 143 -8.41 -3.16 17.46
CA VAL A 143 -7.48 -3.16 16.31
C VAL A 143 -8.24 -3.27 15.01
N PHE A 144 -7.93 -2.36 14.08
CA PHE A 144 -8.45 -2.38 12.71
C PHE A 144 -7.56 -3.21 11.78
N PHE A 145 -8.19 -3.95 10.88
CA PHE A 145 -7.54 -4.69 9.79
C PHE A 145 -8.00 -4.12 8.46
N ALA A 146 -7.06 -3.98 7.53
CA ALA A 146 -7.34 -3.42 6.23
C ALA A 146 -6.77 -4.27 5.10
N GLU A 147 -7.38 -4.14 3.93
CA GLU A 147 -6.91 -4.69 2.68
C GLU A 147 -6.57 -3.55 1.72
N LEU A 148 -5.41 -3.66 1.09
CA LEU A 148 -4.99 -2.79 -0.01
C LEU A 148 -5.34 -3.47 -1.32
N GLU A 149 -6.22 -2.84 -2.08
CA GLU A 149 -6.63 -3.33 -3.38
C GLU A 149 -5.82 -2.66 -4.48
N LEU A 150 -5.14 -3.48 -5.28
CA LEU A 150 -4.27 -3.03 -6.36
C LEU A 150 -4.78 -3.55 -7.71
N MET A 151 -4.64 -2.74 -8.75
CA MET A 151 -4.76 -3.20 -10.14
C MET A 151 -3.37 -3.37 -10.72
N THR A 152 -3.07 -4.57 -11.18
CA THR A 152 -1.80 -4.93 -11.80
C THR A 152 -2.02 -5.39 -13.25
N ALA A 153 -0.95 -5.60 -14.00
CA ALA A 153 -1.03 -6.22 -15.32
C ALA A 153 -1.63 -7.64 -15.31
N LYS A 154 -1.66 -8.33 -14.17
CA LYS A 154 -2.28 -9.66 -14.01
C LYS A 154 -3.76 -9.58 -13.58
N GLY A 155 -4.25 -8.38 -13.31
CA GLY A 155 -5.58 -8.13 -12.77
C GLY A 155 -5.54 -7.60 -11.34
N ARG A 156 -6.70 -7.72 -10.67
CA ARG A 156 -6.95 -7.21 -9.32
C ARG A 156 -6.27 -8.11 -8.29
N GLU A 157 -5.45 -7.51 -7.44
CA GLU A 157 -4.75 -8.16 -6.34
C GLU A 157 -5.17 -7.50 -5.02
N ILE A 158 -5.26 -8.30 -3.96
CA ILE A 158 -5.73 -7.86 -2.64
C ILE A 158 -4.68 -8.27 -1.62
N PHE A 159 -4.18 -7.32 -0.84
CA PHE A 159 -3.16 -7.54 0.18
C PHE A 159 -3.70 -7.20 1.55
N ASP A 160 -3.59 -8.13 2.50
CA ASP A 160 -3.80 -7.84 3.92
C ASP A 160 -2.70 -6.89 4.42
N CYS A 161 -3.09 -5.87 5.17
CA CYS A 161 -2.17 -4.84 5.65
C CYS A 161 -2.73 -4.10 6.88
N ARG A 162 -1.85 -3.33 7.54
CA ARG A 162 -2.27 -2.42 8.60
C ARG A 162 -3.05 -1.26 7.99
N THR A 163 -4.09 -0.82 8.70
CA THR A 163 -4.89 0.33 8.28
C THR A 163 -4.03 1.60 8.12
N SER A 164 -3.01 1.79 8.95
CA SER A 164 -2.10 2.93 8.85
C SER A 164 -1.34 3.01 7.53
N ASP A 165 -0.81 1.88 7.06
CA ASP A 165 -0.07 1.78 5.80
C ASP A 165 -0.98 1.97 4.60
N ALA A 166 -2.15 1.34 4.65
CA ALA A 166 -3.15 1.43 3.58
C ALA A 166 -3.62 2.87 3.38
N LEU A 167 -4.00 3.56 4.46
CA LEU A 167 -4.40 4.98 4.43
C LEU A 167 -3.27 5.85 3.88
N THR A 168 -2.04 5.66 4.36
CA THR A 168 -0.91 6.46 3.91
C THR A 168 -0.66 6.29 2.41
N LEU A 169 -0.71 5.06 1.89
CA LEU A 169 -0.55 4.79 0.46
C LEU A 169 -1.69 5.37 -0.38
N ALA A 170 -2.94 5.29 0.09
CA ALA A 170 -4.09 5.88 -0.58
C ALA A 170 -3.95 7.41 -0.73
N TYR A 171 -3.60 8.10 0.35
CA TYR A 171 -3.47 9.56 0.36
C TYR A 171 -2.18 10.09 -0.29
N ARG A 172 -1.17 9.23 -0.51
CA ARG A 172 0.05 9.59 -1.26
C ARG A 172 -0.10 9.50 -2.78
N GLN A 173 -1.18 8.91 -3.28
CA GLN A 173 -1.47 8.91 -4.71
C GLN A 173 -1.72 10.34 -5.23
N MET A 174 -1.53 10.57 -6.53
CA MET A 174 -1.85 11.88 -7.12
C MET A 174 -3.33 12.25 -6.94
N VAL A 175 -4.21 11.26 -7.03
CA VAL A 175 -5.62 11.35 -6.64
C VAL A 175 -5.81 10.34 -5.52
N PRO A 176 -6.26 10.75 -4.32
CA PRO A 176 -6.44 9.82 -3.21
C PRO A 176 -7.34 8.64 -3.59
N ALA A 177 -6.87 7.43 -3.31
CA ALA A 177 -7.70 6.24 -3.48
C ALA A 177 -8.84 6.23 -2.44
N PRO A 178 -10.05 5.74 -2.80
CA PRO A 178 -11.18 5.68 -1.89
C PRO A 178 -10.89 4.77 -0.69
N VAL A 179 -11.32 5.21 0.50
CA VAL A 179 -11.31 4.40 1.72
C VAL A 179 -12.72 3.86 1.94
N LEU A 180 -12.83 2.55 2.01
CA LEU A 180 -14.07 1.80 2.18
C LEU A 180 -14.04 1.11 3.54
N CYS A 181 -15.12 1.22 4.31
CA CYS A 181 -15.27 0.51 5.58
C CYS A 181 -16.45 -0.45 5.49
N ALA A 182 -16.24 -1.71 5.86
CA ALA A 182 -17.31 -2.70 5.89
C ALA A 182 -18.35 -2.34 6.97
N GLU A 183 -19.64 -2.53 6.68
CA GLU A 183 -20.70 -2.19 7.65
C GLU A 183 -20.55 -2.98 8.95
N ASP A 184 -20.16 -4.25 8.88
CA ASP A 184 -19.89 -5.11 10.06
C ASP A 184 -18.81 -4.51 10.99
N VAL A 185 -17.82 -3.81 10.42
CA VAL A 185 -16.79 -3.08 11.20
C VAL A 185 -17.42 -1.93 11.96
N LEU A 186 -18.29 -1.17 11.30
CA LEU A 186 -18.99 -0.04 11.92
C LEU A 186 -19.92 -0.53 13.04
N GLU A 187 -20.68 -1.60 12.79
CA GLU A 187 -21.57 -2.19 13.79
C GLU A 187 -20.82 -2.67 15.04
N THR A 188 -19.63 -3.26 14.85
CA THR A 188 -18.78 -3.71 15.96
C THR A 188 -18.18 -2.52 16.69
N TYR A 189 -17.57 -1.59 15.96
CA TYR A 189 -16.89 -0.42 16.52
C TYR A 189 -17.81 0.49 17.34
N PHE A 190 -19.07 0.69 16.93
CA PHE A 190 -20.01 1.55 17.66
C PHE A 190 -20.78 0.83 18.78
N ARG A 191 -20.59 -0.49 18.92
CA ARG A 191 -21.18 -1.27 20.02
C ARG A 191 -20.27 -1.32 21.24
N ASP A 192 -18.95 -1.36 21.00
CA ASP A 192 -17.91 -1.34 22.01
C ASP A 192 -17.72 0.07 22.61
#